data_AF-A0A944C1W1-F1
#
_entry.id   AF-A0A944C1W1-F1
#
_cell.length_a   1.000
_cell.length_b   1.000
_cell.length_c   1.000
_cell.angle_alpha   90.00
_cell.angle_beta   90.00
_cell.angle_gamma   90.00
#
_symmetry.space_group_name_H-M   'P 1'
#
loop_
_entity.id
_entity.type
_entity.pdbx_description
1 polymer ?
#
loop_
_entity_poly.entity_id
_entity_poly.type
_entity_poly.pdbx_seq_one_letter_code
_entity_poly.pdbx_strand_id
1 'polypeptide(L)' 'ETRVKVIPTSKQEKLQGYAELRRLDHSLTGGAHYEVRGLDGFDRKIWLCPVTLFVLGKYPAYIYVKKA' A
#
# COMPACT_ATOMS: atom_id res chain seq x y z
N GLU A 1 -14.49 4.33 15.35
CA GLU A 1 -14.03 3.86 14.03
C GLU A 1 -12.71 4.54 13.70
N THR A 2 -11.69 3.80 13.25
CA THR A 2 -10.41 4.38 12.85
C THR A 2 -10.48 4.80 11.39
N ARG A 3 -10.34 6.10 11.13
CA ARG A 3 -10.29 6.64 9.76
C ARG A 3 -8.84 6.68 9.25
N VAL A 4 -8.65 6.37 7.98
CA VAL A 4 -7.34 6.40 7.32
C VAL A 4 -7.44 7.16 6.00
N LYS A 5 -6.40 7.93 5.68
CA LYS A 5 -6.15 8.50 4.35
C LYS A 5 -5.28 7.53 3.58
N VAL A 6 -5.66 7.24 2.33
CA VAL A 6 -4.97 6.30 1.46
C VAL A 6 -4.70 7.00 0.12
N ILE A 7 -3.44 7.02 -0.31
CA ILE A 7 -3.04 7.64 -1.58
C ILE A 7 -2.27 6.58 -2.40
N PRO A 8 -2.89 6.00 -3.44
CA PRO A 8 -2.21 5.07 -4.34
C PRO A 8 -1.46 5.84 -5.45
N THR A 9 -0.20 5.50 -5.70
CA THR A 9 0.61 6.15 -6.75
C THR A 9 1.41 5.12 -7.57
N SER A 10 1.86 5.55 -8.74
CA SER A 10 2.77 4.77 -9.60
C SER A 10 4.23 5.20 -9.46
N LYS A 11 4.50 6.34 -8.83
CA LYS A 11 5.85 6.87 -8.58
C LYS A 11 6.04 7.07 -7.08
N GLN A 12 7.28 6.93 -6.63
CA GLN A 12 7.60 7.21 -5.23
C GLN A 12 7.45 8.71 -4.95
N GLU A 13 6.82 9.04 -3.84
CA GLU A 13 6.60 10.40 -3.37
C GLU A 13 7.11 10.57 -1.93
N LYS A 14 7.49 11.81 -1.59
CA LYS A 14 7.90 12.16 -0.22
C LYS A 14 6.72 12.82 0.50
N LEU A 15 5.85 12.01 1.08
CA LEU A 15 4.68 12.47 1.84
C LEU A 15 4.96 12.43 3.34
N GLN A 16 5.04 13.60 3.98
CA GLN A 16 5.39 13.70 5.39
C GLN A 16 4.29 13.14 6.30
N GLY A 17 4.68 12.26 7.23
CA GLY A 17 3.79 11.63 8.20
C GLY A 17 2.88 10.55 7.62
N TYR A 18 3.18 10.04 6.42
CA TYR A 18 2.55 8.85 5.85
C TYR A 18 3.48 7.65 5.99
N ALA A 19 2.90 6.49 6.25
CA ALA A 19 3.53 5.20 6.03
C ALA A 19 3.56 4.91 4.52
N GLU A 20 4.68 4.43 4.01
CA GLU A 20 4.84 4.01 2.63
C GLU A 20 4.71 2.49 2.54
N LEU A 21 3.86 2.01 1.63
CA LEU A 21 3.77 0.62 1.24
C LEU A 21 4.32 0.51 -0.18
N ARG A 22 5.46 -0.17 -0.35
CA ARG A 22 6.09 -0.39 -1.65
C ARG A 22 5.79 -1.80 -2.15
N ARG A 23 5.18 -1.93 -3.33
CA ARG A 23 4.84 -3.23 -3.91
C ARG A 23 6.11 -4.03 -4.20
N LEU A 24 6.13 -5.28 -3.75
CA LEU A 24 7.20 -6.24 -4.00
C LEU A 24 6.88 -7.12 -5.20
N ASP A 25 5.69 -7.69 -5.21
CA ASP A 25 5.19 -8.59 -6.26
C ASP A 25 3.66 -8.48 -6.36
N HIS A 26 3.11 -9.06 -7.43
CA HIS A 26 1.68 -9.23 -7.58
C HIS A 26 1.34 -10.31 -8.61
N SER A 27 0.12 -10.81 -8.54
CA SER A 27 -0.47 -11.68 -9.56
C SER A 27 -1.98 -11.42 -9.67
N LEU A 28 -2.57 -11.92 -10.76
CA LEU A 28 -4.00 -11.72 -11.04
C LEU A 28 -4.90 -12.32 -9.95
N THR A 29 -4.59 -13.54 -9.49
CA THR A 29 -5.41 -14.27 -8.50
C THR A 29 -4.80 -14.33 -7.10
N GLY A 30 -3.47 -14.15 -6.98
CA GLY A 30 -2.75 -14.24 -5.71
C GLY A 30 -2.60 -12.92 -4.97
N GLY A 31 -3.15 -11.80 -5.46
CA GLY A 31 -3.05 -10.51 -4.79
C GLY A 31 -1.72 -9.80 -5.03
N ALA A 32 -1.34 -8.91 -4.11
CA ALA A 32 -0.08 -8.18 -4.17
C ALA A 32 0.54 -8.04 -2.78
N HIS A 33 1.86 -8.23 -2.67
CA HIS A 33 2.60 -8.05 -1.44
C HIS A 33 3.31 -6.70 -1.42
N TYR A 34 3.32 -6.04 -0.27
CA TYR A 34 3.94 -4.74 -0.05
C TYR A 34 4.87 -4.80 1.15
N GLU A 35 6.05 -4.22 1.00
CA GLU A 35 6.93 -3.84 2.10
C GLU A 35 6.42 -2.55 2.74
N VAL A 36 6.46 -2.47 4.06
CA VAL A 36 6.02 -1.28 4.81
C VAL A 36 7.23 -0.49 5.30
N ARG A 37 7.17 0.84 5.19
CA ARG A 37 8.18 1.78 5.66
C ARG A 37 7.50 2.95 6.38
N GLY A 38 8.15 3.48 7.42
CA GLY A 38 7.61 4.61 8.18
C GLY A 38 6.50 4.23 9.18
N LEU A 39 6.46 2.97 9.61
CA LEU A 39 5.68 2.50 10.76
C LEU A 39 6.63 1.81 11.74
N ASP A 40 6.99 2.51 12.81
CA ASP A 40 7.89 1.98 13.84
C ASP A 40 7.33 0.71 14.46
N GLY A 41 8.16 -0.34 14.53
CA GLY A 41 7.76 -1.64 15.06
C GLY A 41 6.94 -2.52 14.11
N PHE A 42 6.72 -2.09 12.86
CA PHE A 42 6.08 -2.92 11.84
C PHE A 42 7.07 -3.28 10.72
N ASP A 43 7.63 -4.48 10.80
CA ASP A 43 8.62 -5.04 9.88
C ASP A 43 8.03 -6.08 8.90
N ARG A 44 6.72 -6.28 8.95
CA ARG A 44 6.02 -7.30 8.17
C ARG A 44 5.64 -6.80 6.77
N LYS A 45 5.34 -7.76 5.90
CA LYS A 45 4.74 -7.50 4.60
C LYS A 45 3.22 -7.43 4.73
N ILE A 46 2.60 -6.55 3.96
CA ILE A 46 1.14 -6.49 3.81
C ILE A 46 0.76 -7.18 2.52
N TRP A 47 -0.22 -8.09 2.59
CA TRP A 47 -0.87 -8.67 1.42
C TRP A 47 -2.17 -7.93 1.13
N LEU A 48 -2.35 -7.51 -0.11
CA LEU A 48 -3.60 -6.95 -0.62
C LEU A 48 -4.27 -7.97 -1.53
N CYS A 49 -5.56 -8.22 -1.29
CA CYS A 49 -6.32 -9.18 -2.06
C CYS A 49 -6.59 -8.68 -3.49
N PRO A 50 -6.93 -9.60 -4.42
CA PRO A 50 -7.25 -9.27 -5.81
C PRO A 50 -8.34 -8.22 -6.01
N VAL A 51 -9.22 -7.99 -5.02
CA VAL A 51 -10.24 -6.93 -5.11
C VAL A 51 -9.63 -5.56 -5.42
N THR A 52 -8.40 -5.30 -4.94
CA THR A 52 -7.68 -4.04 -5.20
C THR A 52 -7.48 -3.83 -6.70
N LEU A 53 -7.17 -4.90 -7.44
CA LEU A 53 -6.99 -4.86 -8.89
C LEU A 53 -8.31 -4.54 -9.60
N PHE A 54 -9.42 -5.11 -9.15
CA PHE A 54 -10.74 -4.84 -9.74
C PHE A 54 -11.23 -3.42 -9.46
N VAL A 55 -10.97 -2.88 -8.25
CA VAL A 55 -11.41 -1.54 -7.86
C VAL A 55 -10.53 -0.45 -8.48
N LEU A 56 -9.21 -0.65 -8.54
CA LEU A 56 -8.27 0.37 -9.02
C LEU A 56 -7.79 0.15 -10.46
N GLY A 57 -8.15 -0.96 -11.08
CA GLY A 57 -7.65 -1.39 -12.41
C GLY A 57 -6.16 -1.78 -12.43
N LYS A 58 -5.45 -1.64 -11.31
CA LYS A 58 -4.04 -1.97 -11.15
C LYS A 58 -3.71 -2.17 -9.67
N TYR A 59 -2.63 -2.88 -9.39
CA TYR A 59 -1.96 -2.73 -8.10
C TYR A 59 -1.02 -1.50 -8.18
N PRO A 60 -1.16 -0.50 -7.31
CA PRO A 60 -0.24 0.64 -7.27
C PRO A 60 1.20 0.19 -6.99
N ALA A 61 2.18 0.96 -7.45
CA ALA A 61 3.58 0.67 -7.11
C ALA A 61 3.87 1.10 -5.66
N TYR A 62 3.22 2.18 -5.23
CA TYR A 62 3.31 2.73 -3.88
C TYR A 62 1.91 3.04 -3.36
N ILE A 63 1.69 2.84 -2.07
CA ILE A 63 0.48 3.27 -1.37
C ILE A 63 0.92 4.01 -0.12
N TYR A 64 0.40 5.21 0.11
CA TYR A 64 0.69 6.00 1.29
C TYR A 64 -0.51 5.98 2.22
N VAL A 65 -0.29 5.61 3.48
CA VAL A 65 -1.35 5.49 4.49
C VAL A 65 -1.05 6.37 5.70
N LYS A 66 -2.05 7.11 6.18
CA LYS A 66 -1.95 7.91 7.40
C LYS A 66 -3.26 7.85 8.17
N LYS A 67 -3.20 7.83 9.50
CA LYS A 67 -4.40 8.01 10.33
C LYS A 67 -5.00 9.39 10.04
N ALA A 68 -6.28 9.41 9.69
CA ALA A 68 -6.99 10.64 9.32
C ALA A 68 -7.28 11.51 10.53
#